data_AF-A0A7S7S1T6-F1
#
_entry.id   AF-A0A7S7S1T6-F1
#
_cell.length_a   1.000
_cell.length_b   1.000
_cell.length_c   1.000
_cell.angle_alpha   90.00
_cell.angle_beta   90.00
_cell.angle_gamma   90.00
#
_symmetry.space_group_name_H-M   'P 1'
#
loop_
_entity.id
_entity.type
_entity.pdbx_description
1 polymer ?
#
loop_
_entity_poly.entity_id
_entity_poly.type
_entity_poly.pdbx_seq_one_letter_code
_entity_poly.pdbx_strand_id
1 'polypeptide(L)'
;MYYRTLTPINWEKYFEQKSQGGEFFLDFEIDAGFSFATAVAHEKMRENSGPVALDETLDVPDLRLSFDCTLKNSPIQIKSVTIKNLLRATYEATDKYRISTIFTLKKIDFGKLEKDVARRVKDTPDVPVQSIIMLCMAEYFQEKAGLIKEIIISHIELSGYFAKLTPATLSLYIRNESGIFRMLQQAGGHESAGHYPIHPRSITKEVVVKNHERFSLLSTGMRRHYQKGLHYKFLGFYDESYLCFYKLIETTFKTDKFQSKAVPSIFGIDSKQLRETLNNSNQRTMVLFIYQIIIKESSEFPEVEKAKIMTKMLESSKIRNEIAHSSDQAENSKAMLPFIMSLSNMMLLYIEQ
;
A
#
# COMPACT_ATOMS: atom_id res chain seq x y z
N MET A 1 8.65 -13.41 -23.90
CA MET A 1 9.48 -13.07 -22.73
C MET A 1 10.58 -12.15 -23.25
N TYR A 2 10.58 -10.86 -22.93
CA TYR A 2 11.62 -9.95 -23.42
C TYR A 2 12.87 -10.16 -22.55
N TYR A 3 13.97 -10.60 -23.16
CA TYR A 3 15.27 -10.64 -22.48
C TYR A 3 15.72 -9.21 -22.19
N ARG A 4 15.85 -8.87 -20.90
CA ARG A 4 16.36 -7.55 -20.48
C ARG A 4 17.84 -7.49 -20.77
N THR A 5 18.25 -6.52 -21.56
CA THR A 5 19.64 -6.32 -21.97
C THR A 5 20.49 -5.84 -20.79
N LEU A 6 21.76 -6.24 -20.75
CA LEU A 6 22.75 -5.69 -19.81
C LEU A 6 23.36 -4.37 -20.30
N THR A 7 23.05 -3.94 -21.52
CA THR A 7 23.62 -2.75 -22.16
C THR A 7 23.21 -1.47 -21.41
N PRO A 8 24.16 -0.70 -20.87
CA PRO A 8 23.85 0.56 -20.20
C PRO A 8 23.39 1.62 -21.20
N ILE A 9 22.60 2.58 -20.73
CA ILE A 9 22.22 3.75 -21.51
C ILE A 9 23.41 4.70 -21.71
N ASN A 10 23.47 5.36 -22.87
CA ASN A 10 24.34 6.52 -23.05
C ASN A 10 23.68 7.76 -22.42
N TRP A 11 24.13 8.12 -21.22
CA TRP A 11 23.57 9.23 -20.43
C TRP A 11 23.76 10.60 -21.06
N GLU A 12 24.91 10.86 -21.69
CA GLU A 12 25.21 12.13 -22.36
C GLU A 12 24.23 12.36 -23.49
N LYS A 13 24.12 11.39 -24.41
CA LYS A 13 23.17 11.46 -25.52
C LYS A 13 21.72 11.58 -25.03
N TYR A 14 21.35 10.83 -23.99
CA TYR A 14 19.99 10.89 -23.43
C TYR A 14 19.67 12.26 -22.81
N PHE A 15 20.65 12.87 -22.13
CA PHE A 15 20.52 14.18 -21.51
C PHE A 15 20.44 15.31 -22.56
N GLU A 16 21.32 15.29 -23.55
CA GLU A 16 21.36 16.28 -24.64
C GLU A 16 20.10 16.27 -25.50
N GLN A 17 19.59 15.09 -25.83
CA GLN A 17 18.37 14.93 -26.61
C GLN A 17 17.12 15.36 -25.86
N LYS A 18 17.23 15.63 -24.55
CA LYS A 18 16.11 15.96 -23.66
C LYS A 18 14.96 14.98 -23.85
N SER A 19 15.28 13.71 -24.02
CA SER A 19 14.34 12.68 -24.46
C SER A 19 13.13 12.64 -23.54
N GLN A 20 12.03 13.22 -24.02
CA GLN A 20 10.73 13.22 -23.34
C GLN A 20 9.98 11.97 -23.77
N GLY A 21 9.48 11.23 -22.79
CA GLY A 21 8.74 10.00 -23.06
C GLY A 21 9.64 8.80 -23.38
N GLY A 22 9.07 7.63 -23.13
CA GLY A 22 9.75 6.35 -23.17
C GLY A 22 8.99 5.36 -22.30
N GLU A 23 8.96 4.11 -22.73
CA GLU A 23 8.40 3.05 -21.91
C GLU A 23 9.49 2.57 -20.95
N PHE A 24 9.26 2.75 -19.65
CA PHE A 24 10.18 2.33 -18.62
C PHE A 24 9.76 0.98 -18.06
N PHE A 25 10.77 0.20 -17.66
CA PHE A 25 10.59 -1.09 -17.02
C PHE A 25 11.27 -1.04 -15.66
N LEU A 26 10.52 -1.27 -14.60
CA LEU A 26 11.05 -1.38 -13.24
C LEU A 26 10.91 -2.81 -12.76
N ASP A 27 12.05 -3.38 -12.37
CA ASP A 27 12.11 -4.74 -11.91
C ASP A 27 12.78 -4.81 -10.56
N PHE A 28 12.21 -5.60 -9.66
CA PHE A 28 12.76 -5.84 -8.34
C PHE A 28 12.21 -7.14 -7.80
N GLU A 29 12.88 -7.68 -6.80
CA GLU A 29 12.42 -8.85 -6.08
C GLU A 29 11.95 -8.43 -4.70
N ILE A 30 10.87 -9.07 -4.26
CA ILE A 30 10.36 -8.93 -2.91
C ILE A 30 10.42 -10.31 -2.26
N ASP A 31 10.84 -10.32 -1.00
CA ASP A 31 10.58 -11.43 -0.11
C ASP A 31 9.22 -11.15 0.55
N ALA A 32 8.29 -12.09 0.41
CA ALA A 32 6.95 -11.94 0.92
C ALA A 32 6.88 -12.10 2.46
N GLY A 33 7.93 -12.62 3.10
CA GLY A 33 7.95 -12.80 4.56
C GLY A 33 6.99 -13.89 5.07
N PHE A 34 6.35 -14.64 4.18
CA PHE A 34 5.44 -15.77 4.45
C PHE A 34 5.28 -16.61 3.19
N SER A 35 4.98 -17.90 3.32
CA SER A 35 4.71 -18.80 2.19
C SER A 35 3.22 -18.93 1.91
N PHE A 36 2.79 -18.51 0.73
CA PHE A 36 1.42 -18.66 0.27
C PHE A 36 1.04 -20.11 0.04
N ALA A 37 1.99 -20.95 -0.39
CA ALA A 37 1.81 -22.40 -0.42
C ALA A 37 1.47 -22.92 0.99
N THR A 38 2.13 -22.40 2.02
CA THR A 38 1.83 -22.72 3.43
C THR A 38 0.47 -22.19 3.88
N ALA A 39 0.02 -20.99 3.49
CA ALA A 39 -1.36 -20.53 3.77
C ALA A 39 -2.43 -21.42 3.13
N VAL A 40 -2.27 -21.74 1.84
CA VAL A 40 -3.21 -22.60 1.11
C VAL A 40 -3.24 -23.98 1.76
N ALA A 41 -2.08 -24.49 2.21
CA ALA A 41 -2.01 -25.72 2.98
C ALA A 41 -2.77 -25.61 4.30
N HIS A 42 -2.56 -24.55 5.09
CA HIS A 42 -3.28 -24.34 6.36
C HIS A 42 -4.80 -24.23 6.19
N GLU A 43 -5.27 -23.53 5.15
CA GLU A 43 -6.71 -23.43 4.86
C GLU A 43 -7.29 -24.80 4.53
N LYS A 44 -6.62 -25.58 3.68
CA LYS A 44 -7.01 -26.96 3.36
C LYS A 44 -6.95 -27.89 4.57
N MET A 45 -5.96 -27.72 5.45
CA MET A 45 -5.87 -28.47 6.71
C MET A 45 -7.07 -28.13 7.62
N ARG A 46 -7.48 -26.86 7.69
CA ARG A 46 -8.64 -26.42 8.46
C ARG A 46 -9.94 -27.00 7.90
N GLU A 47 -10.10 -27.04 6.58
CA GLU A 47 -11.30 -27.57 5.93
C GLU A 47 -11.39 -29.10 6.03
N ASN A 48 -10.27 -29.80 5.85
CA ASN A 48 -10.25 -31.26 5.74
C ASN A 48 -9.78 -31.99 7.00
N SER A 49 -9.37 -31.28 8.05
CA SER A 49 -8.87 -31.83 9.33
C SER A 49 -7.79 -32.92 9.15
N GLY A 50 -6.87 -32.71 8.21
CA GLY A 50 -5.85 -33.71 7.86
C GLY A 50 -4.62 -33.12 7.17
N PRO A 51 -3.56 -33.92 7.00
CA PRO A 51 -2.35 -33.49 6.32
C PRO A 51 -2.61 -33.13 4.85
N VAL A 52 -1.93 -32.11 4.34
CA VAL A 52 -2.04 -31.65 2.95
C VAL A 52 -0.78 -32.01 2.19
N ALA A 53 -0.94 -32.63 1.02
CA ALA A 53 0.17 -33.00 0.15
C ALA A 53 0.85 -31.75 -0.45
N LEU A 54 2.17 -31.81 -0.61
CA LEU A 54 2.91 -30.86 -1.42
C LEU A 54 2.74 -31.20 -2.90
N ASP A 55 1.73 -30.63 -3.53
CA ASP A 55 1.46 -30.81 -4.95
C ASP A 55 1.06 -29.49 -5.62
N GLU A 56 0.77 -29.55 -6.92
CA GLU A 56 0.38 -28.41 -7.77
C GLU A 56 -0.87 -27.68 -7.23
N THR A 57 -1.65 -28.30 -6.34
CA THR A 57 -2.81 -27.64 -5.74
C THR A 57 -2.41 -26.55 -4.72
N LEU A 58 -1.14 -26.51 -4.30
CA LEU A 58 -0.55 -25.44 -3.48
C LEU A 58 0.15 -24.37 -4.33
N ASP A 59 0.23 -24.55 -5.65
CA ASP A 59 0.92 -23.59 -6.51
C ASP A 59 0.21 -22.24 -6.54
N VAL A 60 1.04 -21.20 -6.45
CA VAL A 60 0.60 -19.81 -6.51
C VAL A 60 0.81 -19.33 -7.94
N PRO A 61 -0.27 -19.07 -8.72
CA PRO A 61 -0.11 -18.69 -10.11
C PRO A 61 0.56 -17.33 -10.26
N ASP A 62 1.36 -17.19 -11.32
CA ASP A 62 1.87 -15.89 -11.78
C ASP A 62 0.71 -14.94 -12.02
N LEU A 63 0.80 -13.72 -11.49
CA LEU A 63 -0.22 -12.70 -11.67
C LEU A 63 0.24 -11.64 -12.67
N ARG A 64 -0.59 -11.36 -13.68
CA ARG A 64 -0.37 -10.25 -14.61
C ARG A 64 -1.56 -9.31 -14.58
N LEU A 65 -1.29 -8.08 -14.15
CA LEU A 65 -2.27 -7.00 -14.10
C LEU A 65 -1.93 -5.98 -15.19
N SER A 66 -2.84 -5.81 -16.14
CA SER A 66 -2.73 -4.81 -17.21
C SER A 66 -3.73 -3.69 -16.95
N PHE A 67 -3.23 -2.50 -16.64
CA PHE A 67 -4.05 -1.35 -16.32
C PHE A 67 -3.32 -0.08 -16.69
N ASP A 68 -4.01 0.82 -17.38
CA ASP A 68 -3.51 2.15 -17.63
C ASP A 68 -4.03 3.08 -16.53
N CYS A 69 -3.20 3.29 -15.50
CA CYS A 69 -3.55 4.10 -14.34
C CYS A 69 -2.58 5.27 -14.23
N THR A 70 -3.12 6.48 -14.36
CA THR A 70 -2.46 7.70 -13.88
C THR A 70 -2.73 7.81 -12.38
N LEU A 71 -1.67 7.83 -11.59
CA LEU A 71 -1.80 8.05 -10.16
C LEU A 71 -2.12 9.54 -9.90
N LYS A 72 -3.11 9.83 -9.05
CA LYS A 72 -3.53 11.20 -8.74
C LYS A 72 -2.34 11.99 -8.19
N ASN A 73 -2.11 13.21 -8.70
CA ASN A 73 -0.96 14.06 -8.37
C ASN A 73 0.43 13.45 -8.66
N SER A 74 0.52 12.45 -9.54
CA SER A 74 1.79 11.87 -9.97
C SER A 74 2.00 12.07 -11.47
N PRO A 75 3.22 12.41 -11.91
CA PRO A 75 3.57 12.39 -13.32
C PRO A 75 3.78 10.95 -13.85
N ILE A 76 3.46 9.91 -13.08
CA ILE A 76 3.68 8.51 -13.44
C ILE A 76 2.36 7.88 -13.90
N GLN A 77 2.43 7.17 -15.02
CA GLN A 77 1.36 6.35 -15.55
C GLN A 77 1.84 4.90 -15.59
N ILE A 78 1.23 4.04 -14.77
CA ILE A 78 1.51 2.60 -14.76
C ILE A 78 0.67 1.95 -15.84
N LYS A 79 1.28 1.07 -16.64
CA LYS A 79 0.61 0.32 -17.74
C LYS A 79 0.37 -1.15 -17.40
N SER A 80 1.30 -1.78 -16.69
CA SER A 80 1.13 -3.16 -16.26
C SER A 80 2.08 -3.52 -15.14
N VAL A 81 1.65 -4.42 -14.27
CA VAL A 81 2.43 -5.03 -13.20
C VAL A 81 2.37 -6.54 -13.37
N THR A 82 3.52 -7.20 -13.36
CA THR A 82 3.64 -8.66 -13.37
C THR A 82 4.31 -9.11 -12.09
N ILE A 83 3.75 -10.13 -11.44
CA ILE A 83 4.23 -10.76 -10.22
C ILE A 83 4.50 -12.21 -10.55
N LYS A 84 5.75 -12.65 -10.38
CA LYS A 84 6.14 -14.03 -10.65
C LYS A 84 6.72 -14.68 -9.41
N ASN A 85 6.23 -15.85 -9.04
CA ASN A 85 6.86 -16.61 -7.97
C ASN A 85 8.22 -17.16 -8.48
N LEU A 86 9.27 -17.01 -7.69
CA LEU A 86 10.61 -17.50 -8.00
C LEU A 86 10.85 -18.91 -7.47
N LEU A 87 10.02 -19.38 -6.54
CA LEU A 87 10.10 -20.69 -5.91
C LEU A 87 9.02 -21.63 -6.48
N ARG A 88 9.35 -22.91 -6.59
CA ARG A 88 8.36 -24.00 -6.74
C ARG A 88 7.80 -24.35 -5.36
N ALA A 89 6.68 -25.07 -5.27
CA ALA A 89 6.08 -25.49 -3.99
C ALA A 89 7.11 -26.10 -3.02
N THR A 90 7.57 -25.29 -2.05
CA THR A 90 8.50 -25.68 -0.99
C THR A 90 7.92 -25.28 0.36
N TYR A 91 8.28 -26.00 1.43
CA TYR A 91 8.04 -25.58 2.82
C TYR A 91 9.08 -24.53 3.25
N GLU A 92 9.29 -23.50 2.44
CA GLU A 92 10.07 -22.34 2.87
C GLU A 92 9.20 -21.45 3.77
N ALA A 93 9.83 -20.76 4.72
CA ALA A 93 9.12 -19.83 5.58
C ALA A 93 8.53 -18.63 4.79
N THR A 94 9.08 -18.33 3.61
CA THR A 94 8.80 -17.11 2.85
C THR A 94 8.87 -17.34 1.34
N ASP A 95 7.86 -16.89 0.58
CA ASP A 95 7.92 -16.90 -0.88
C ASP A 95 8.71 -15.70 -1.43
N LYS A 96 9.48 -15.92 -2.51
CA LYS A 96 10.19 -14.86 -3.23
C LYS A 96 9.49 -14.54 -4.53
N TYR A 97 9.23 -13.26 -4.79
CA TYR A 97 8.59 -12.81 -6.01
C TYR A 97 9.46 -11.88 -6.81
N ARG A 98 9.41 -12.00 -8.13
CA ARG A 98 9.88 -10.97 -9.05
C ARG A 98 8.72 -10.11 -9.49
N ILE A 99 8.83 -8.81 -9.18
CA ILE A 99 7.92 -7.78 -9.64
C ILE A 99 8.51 -7.15 -10.90
N SER A 100 7.65 -6.89 -11.88
CA SER A 100 8.04 -6.27 -13.15
C SER A 100 6.96 -5.34 -13.61
N THR A 101 7.29 -4.05 -13.71
CA THR A 101 6.31 -3.00 -13.99
C THR A 101 6.68 -2.22 -15.23
N ILE A 102 5.69 -1.99 -16.09
CA ILE A 102 5.80 -1.12 -17.26
C ILE A 102 5.12 0.21 -16.90
N PHE A 103 5.82 1.32 -17.09
CA PHE A 103 5.28 2.65 -16.80
C PHE A 103 5.82 3.72 -17.76
N THR A 104 5.20 4.89 -17.75
CA THR A 104 5.63 6.10 -18.47
C THR A 104 5.72 7.28 -17.51
N LEU A 105 6.62 8.21 -17.80
CA LEU A 105 6.72 9.50 -17.12
C LEU A 105 6.12 10.59 -18.02
N LYS A 106 5.14 11.33 -17.51
CA LYS A 106 4.42 12.40 -18.23
C LYS A 106 5.30 13.59 -18.57
N LYS A 107 6.28 13.91 -17.70
CA LYS A 107 7.23 15.01 -17.92
C LYS A 107 8.49 14.80 -17.08
N ILE A 108 9.66 14.95 -17.70
CA ILE A 108 10.95 15.07 -17.01
C ILE A 108 11.34 16.55 -17.01
N ASP A 109 11.61 17.12 -15.84
CA ASP A 109 12.05 18.52 -15.70
C ASP A 109 13.54 18.65 -15.99
N PHE A 110 13.89 18.63 -17.28
CA PHE A 110 15.27 18.86 -17.71
C PHE A 110 15.78 20.25 -17.36
N GLY A 111 14.92 21.26 -17.21
CA GLY A 111 15.35 22.60 -16.79
C GLY A 111 15.90 22.61 -15.37
N LYS A 112 15.31 21.82 -14.47
CA LYS A 112 15.88 21.59 -13.13
C LYS A 112 17.17 20.78 -13.19
N LEU A 113 17.21 19.69 -13.97
CA LEU A 113 18.40 18.85 -14.10
C LEU A 113 19.59 19.60 -14.70
N GLU A 114 19.38 20.47 -15.69
CA GLU A 114 20.40 21.34 -16.28
C GLU A 114 20.98 22.30 -15.23
N LYS A 115 20.13 22.90 -14.39
CA LYS A 115 20.60 23.75 -13.28
C LYS A 115 21.41 22.96 -12.26
N ASP A 116 20.98 21.76 -11.91
CA ASP A 116 21.68 20.89 -10.97
C ASP A 116 23.05 20.44 -11.51
N VAL A 117 23.12 20.04 -12.79
CA VAL A 117 24.38 19.72 -13.49
C VAL A 117 25.28 20.94 -13.54
N ALA A 118 24.79 22.09 -13.98
CA ALA A 118 25.58 23.32 -14.10
C ALA A 118 26.15 23.77 -12.74
N ARG A 119 25.37 23.60 -11.65
CA ARG A 119 25.86 23.86 -10.29
C ARG A 119 26.99 22.90 -9.93
N ARG A 120 26.81 21.59 -10.10
CA ARG A 120 27.85 20.59 -9.76
C ARG A 120 29.13 20.75 -10.59
N VAL A 121 29.02 21.11 -11.87
CA VAL A 121 30.19 21.43 -12.70
C VAL A 121 30.99 22.60 -12.12
N LYS A 122 30.32 23.62 -11.57
CA LYS A 122 31.00 24.73 -10.89
C LYS A 122 31.64 24.31 -9.56
N ASP A 123 30.96 23.46 -8.80
CA ASP A 123 31.41 23.01 -7.49
C ASP A 123 32.56 21.98 -7.57
N THR A 124 32.66 21.24 -8.68
CA THR A 124 33.69 20.22 -8.91
C THR A 124 34.30 20.34 -10.33
N PRO A 125 35.11 21.37 -10.61
CA PRO A 125 35.60 21.66 -11.97
C PRO A 125 36.55 20.61 -12.53
N ASP A 126 37.21 19.82 -11.67
CA ASP A 126 38.16 18.77 -12.08
C ASP A 126 37.47 17.45 -12.50
N VAL A 127 36.17 17.33 -12.29
CA VAL A 127 35.40 16.13 -12.65
C VAL A 127 34.85 16.29 -14.07
N PRO A 128 35.04 15.30 -14.97
CA PRO A 128 34.49 15.35 -16.32
C PRO A 128 32.97 15.59 -16.30
N VAL A 129 32.50 16.50 -17.16
CA VAL A 129 31.07 16.86 -17.26
C VAL A 129 30.21 15.62 -17.53
N GLN A 130 30.69 14.67 -18.32
CA GLN A 130 30.00 13.40 -18.58
C GLN A 130 29.74 12.60 -17.30
N SER A 131 30.71 12.55 -16.39
CA SER A 131 30.57 11.86 -15.10
C SER A 131 29.55 12.59 -14.21
N ILE A 132 29.51 13.92 -14.24
CA ILE A 132 28.53 14.71 -13.50
C ILE A 132 27.11 14.49 -14.05
N ILE A 133 26.93 14.50 -15.37
CA ILE A 133 25.65 14.20 -16.02
C ILE A 133 25.17 12.80 -15.62
N MET A 134 26.06 11.80 -15.72
CA MET A 134 25.74 10.42 -15.32
C MET A 134 25.27 10.34 -13.87
N LEU A 135 25.97 10.99 -12.93
CA LEU A 135 25.61 10.98 -11.51
C LEU A 135 24.25 11.66 -11.26
N CYS A 136 24.04 12.87 -11.78
CA CYS A 136 22.78 13.59 -11.64
C CYS A 136 21.60 12.78 -12.19
N MET A 137 21.78 12.18 -13.37
CA MET A 137 20.75 11.38 -14.01
C MET A 137 20.49 10.08 -13.25
N ALA A 138 21.54 9.40 -12.79
CA ALA A 138 21.40 8.20 -11.99
C ALA A 138 20.64 8.47 -10.68
N GLU A 139 21.00 9.55 -9.97
CA GLU A 139 20.31 9.97 -8.74
C GLU A 139 18.83 10.30 -8.98
N TYR A 140 18.53 11.09 -10.02
CA TYR A 140 17.15 11.45 -10.37
C TYR A 140 16.31 10.20 -10.65
N PHE A 141 16.81 9.30 -11.49
CA PHE A 141 16.08 8.09 -11.84
C PHE A 141 16.02 7.09 -10.67
N GLN A 142 16.98 7.13 -9.75
CA GLN A 142 16.96 6.31 -8.54
C GLN A 142 15.84 6.76 -7.59
N GLU A 143 15.66 8.07 -7.42
CA GLU A 143 14.53 8.62 -6.66
C GLU A 143 13.20 8.21 -7.30
N LYS A 144 13.07 8.32 -8.63
CA LYS A 144 11.85 7.90 -9.35
C LYS A 144 11.60 6.41 -9.26
N ALA A 145 12.62 5.58 -9.45
CA ALA A 145 12.51 4.13 -9.29
C ALA A 145 12.11 3.76 -7.86
N GLY A 146 12.67 4.41 -6.85
CA GLY A 146 12.29 4.24 -5.44
C GLY A 146 10.83 4.59 -5.18
N LEU A 147 10.37 5.75 -5.63
CA LEU A 147 8.98 6.19 -5.45
C LEU A 147 7.99 5.26 -6.18
N ILE A 148 8.30 4.87 -7.42
CA ILE A 148 7.46 3.95 -8.20
C ILE A 148 7.44 2.57 -7.57
N LYS A 149 8.58 2.10 -7.05
CA LYS A 149 8.67 0.87 -6.28
C LYS A 149 7.76 0.92 -5.06
N GLU A 150 7.85 1.95 -4.21
CA GLU A 150 6.97 2.12 -3.04
C GLU A 150 5.49 2.17 -3.43
N ILE A 151 5.19 2.83 -4.55
CA ILE A 151 3.87 2.84 -5.15
C ILE A 151 3.46 1.40 -5.51
N ILE A 152 4.15 0.71 -6.42
CA ILE A 152 3.79 -0.64 -6.84
C ILE A 152 3.68 -1.60 -5.65
N ILE A 153 4.63 -1.53 -4.72
CA ILE A 153 4.61 -2.26 -3.46
C ILE A 153 3.31 -1.96 -2.72
N SER A 154 2.98 -0.69 -2.43
CA SER A 154 1.69 -0.32 -1.80
C SER A 154 0.43 -0.72 -2.58
N HIS A 155 0.53 -0.97 -3.90
CA HIS A 155 -0.59 -1.38 -4.76
C HIS A 155 -0.79 -2.90 -4.79
N ILE A 156 0.32 -3.64 -4.82
CA ILE A 156 0.36 -5.10 -4.73
C ILE A 156 0.11 -5.54 -3.27
N GLU A 157 0.51 -4.72 -2.31
CA GLU A 157 0.38 -4.98 -0.88
C GLU A 157 -1.03 -4.72 -0.36
N LEU A 158 -1.66 -5.78 0.11
CA LEU A 158 -2.69 -5.69 1.13
C LEU A 158 -2.08 -5.71 2.58
N SER A 159 -0.79 -5.43 2.80
CA SER A 159 -0.23 -5.21 4.16
C SER A 159 1.13 -4.49 4.21
N GLY A 160 1.18 -3.30 3.63
CA GLY A 160 2.41 -2.54 3.39
C GLY A 160 3.07 -1.78 4.51
N TYR A 161 3.72 -2.49 5.43
CA TYR A 161 4.78 -1.84 6.23
C TYR A 161 6.02 -2.68 6.51
N PHE A 162 6.07 -3.95 6.11
CA PHE A 162 7.15 -4.85 6.51
C PHE A 162 7.70 -5.76 5.42
N ALA A 163 7.19 -5.69 4.19
CA ALA A 163 7.88 -6.31 3.06
C ALA A 163 9.24 -5.62 2.90
N LYS A 164 10.30 -6.28 3.34
CA LYS A 164 11.66 -5.82 3.10
C LYS A 164 12.15 -6.50 1.83
N LEU A 165 12.62 -5.66 0.90
CA LEU A 165 13.22 -6.10 -0.36
C LEU A 165 14.22 -7.22 -0.13
N THR A 166 14.27 -8.15 -1.09
CA THR A 166 15.53 -8.86 -1.35
C THR A 166 16.51 -7.81 -1.87
N PRO A 167 17.59 -7.49 -1.13
CA PRO A 167 18.50 -6.41 -1.51
C PRO A 167 19.07 -6.58 -2.93
N ALA A 168 19.49 -5.48 -3.55
CA ALA A 168 20.22 -5.46 -4.83
C ALA A 168 19.47 -5.99 -6.09
N THR A 169 18.14 -5.95 -6.09
CA THR A 169 17.34 -6.42 -7.24
C THR A 169 16.66 -5.31 -8.03
N LEU A 170 16.70 -4.06 -7.53
CA LEU A 170 16.10 -2.91 -8.21
C LEU A 170 16.86 -2.55 -9.48
N SER A 171 16.23 -2.80 -10.62
CA SER A 171 16.75 -2.51 -11.95
C SER A 171 15.74 -1.67 -12.72
N LEU A 172 16.21 -0.55 -13.28
CA LEU A 172 15.40 0.33 -14.13
C LEU A 172 15.93 0.26 -15.56
N TYR A 173 15.00 0.14 -16.50
CA TYR A 173 15.28 0.14 -17.94
C TYR A 173 14.38 1.13 -18.66
N ILE A 174 14.82 1.55 -19.84
CA ILE A 174 14.03 2.33 -20.79
C ILE A 174 14.05 1.64 -22.16
N ARG A 175 12.90 1.59 -22.83
CA ARG A 175 12.80 1.25 -24.25
C ARG A 175 12.80 2.52 -25.09
N ASN A 176 13.65 2.53 -26.11
CA ASN A 176 13.62 3.48 -27.21
C ASN A 176 13.58 2.70 -28.55
N GLU A 177 13.67 3.41 -29.68
CA GLU A 177 13.68 2.80 -31.02
C GLU A 177 14.82 1.79 -31.25
N SER A 178 15.95 1.97 -30.57
CA SER A 178 17.14 1.13 -30.69
C SER A 178 17.17 -0.09 -29.75
N GLY A 179 16.15 -0.26 -28.89
CA GLY A 179 16.05 -1.40 -27.98
C GLY A 179 15.73 -1.02 -26.54
N ILE A 180 16.02 -1.95 -25.63
CA ILE A 180 15.89 -1.74 -24.18
C ILE A 180 17.29 -1.46 -23.63
N PHE A 181 17.42 -0.49 -22.72
CA PHE A 181 18.69 -0.07 -22.13
C PHE A 181 18.57 0.01 -20.62
N ARG A 182 19.59 -0.45 -19.91
CA ARG A 182 19.67 -0.40 -18.45
C ARG A 182 20.06 1.01 -18.01
N MET A 183 19.21 1.63 -17.20
CA MET A 183 19.47 2.93 -16.59
C MET A 183 20.10 2.77 -15.22
N LEU A 184 19.57 1.86 -14.39
CA LEU A 184 20.02 1.67 -13.01
C LEU A 184 20.11 0.20 -12.63
N GLN A 185 21.06 -0.10 -11.75
CA GLN A 185 21.13 -1.34 -10.98
C GLN A 185 21.78 -1.04 -9.63
N GLN A 186 21.10 -1.36 -8.52
CA GLN A 186 21.66 -1.22 -7.18
C GLN A 186 22.41 -2.51 -6.75
N ALA A 187 23.57 -2.40 -6.09
CA ALA A 187 24.37 -3.52 -5.56
C ALA A 187 24.64 -3.35 -4.04
N GLY A 188 24.60 -4.45 -3.27
CA GLY A 188 24.88 -4.51 -1.81
C GLY A 188 23.69 -4.95 -0.93
N GLY A 189 23.96 -5.56 0.25
CA GLY A 189 22.92 -6.14 1.12
C GLY A 189 23.21 -6.16 2.64
N HIS A 190 22.12 -6.11 3.42
CA HIS A 190 22.00 -6.49 4.84
C HIS A 190 20.54 -6.95 5.14
N GLU A 191 20.34 -7.59 6.31
CA GLU A 191 19.28 -8.55 6.66
C GLU A 191 17.84 -8.25 6.23
N SER A 192 17.22 -9.25 5.61
CA SER A 192 15.80 -9.42 5.44
C SER A 192 15.18 -10.01 6.72
N ALA A 193 14.32 -9.24 7.38
CA ALA A 193 13.31 -9.81 8.29
C ALA A 193 12.14 -8.85 8.44
N GLY A 194 10.96 -9.35 8.10
CA GLY A 194 9.67 -8.72 8.22
C GLY A 194 8.67 -9.60 7.50
N HIS A 195 7.84 -10.29 8.28
CA HIS A 195 6.75 -11.11 7.76
C HIS A 195 5.76 -10.24 6.93
N TYR A 196 4.77 -10.88 6.29
CA TYR A 196 3.45 -10.31 5.90
C TYR A 196 3.17 -10.07 4.40
N PRO A 197 2.49 -11.02 3.74
CA PRO A 197 1.89 -10.81 2.43
C PRO A 197 0.43 -11.27 2.37
N ILE A 198 -0.27 -10.88 1.30
CA ILE A 198 -1.68 -11.22 1.03
C ILE A 198 -1.82 -11.91 -0.32
N HIS A 199 -2.75 -12.86 -0.39
CA HIS A 199 -2.89 -13.84 -1.46
C HIS A 199 -3.00 -13.20 -2.86
N PRO A 200 -2.20 -13.63 -3.85
CA PRO A 200 -2.30 -13.15 -5.24
C PRO A 200 -3.69 -13.25 -5.88
N ARG A 201 -4.58 -14.13 -5.38
CA ARG A 201 -5.97 -14.26 -5.83
C ARG A 201 -6.86 -13.09 -5.40
N SER A 202 -6.46 -12.32 -4.39
CA SER A 202 -7.18 -11.13 -3.90
C SER A 202 -6.79 -9.85 -4.64
N ILE A 203 -5.80 -9.91 -5.53
CA ILE A 203 -5.28 -8.76 -6.26
C ILE A 203 -5.94 -8.71 -7.65
N THR A 204 -7.05 -7.99 -7.76
CA THR A 204 -7.65 -7.65 -9.06
C THR A 204 -7.31 -6.23 -9.47
N LYS A 205 -7.41 -5.92 -10.76
CA LYS A 205 -7.20 -4.57 -11.29
C LYS A 205 -8.08 -3.53 -10.57
N GLU A 206 -9.35 -3.85 -10.38
CA GLU A 206 -10.35 -2.97 -9.79
C GLU A 206 -10.00 -2.67 -8.32
N VAL A 207 -9.58 -3.70 -7.58
CA VAL A 207 -9.13 -3.57 -6.19
C VAL A 207 -7.88 -2.71 -6.11
N VAL A 208 -6.91 -2.91 -6.99
CA VAL A 208 -5.65 -2.14 -7.04
C VAL A 208 -5.90 -0.65 -7.30
N VAL A 209 -6.71 -0.32 -8.32
CA VAL A 209 -7.01 1.09 -8.66
C VAL A 209 -7.79 1.76 -7.53
N LYS A 210 -8.87 1.11 -7.05
CA LYS A 210 -9.71 1.65 -5.97
C LYS A 210 -8.92 1.84 -4.67
N ASN A 211 -8.05 0.89 -4.33
CA ASN A 211 -7.22 0.97 -3.15
C ASN A 211 -6.20 2.11 -3.30
N HIS A 212 -5.52 2.26 -4.44
CA HIS A 212 -4.57 3.35 -4.63
C HIS A 212 -5.21 4.73 -4.44
N GLU A 213 -6.34 4.98 -5.09
CA GLU A 213 -7.05 6.25 -4.99
C GLU A 213 -7.35 6.59 -3.52
N ARG A 214 -7.86 5.62 -2.75
CA ARG A 214 -8.10 5.76 -1.31
C ARG A 214 -6.82 5.93 -0.48
N PHE A 215 -5.85 5.03 -0.66
CA PHE A 215 -4.61 5.01 0.14
C PHE A 215 -3.80 6.29 -0.05
N SER A 216 -3.77 6.85 -1.27
CA SER A 216 -3.03 8.07 -1.58
C SER A 216 -3.45 9.28 -0.73
N LEU A 217 -4.68 9.29 -0.22
CA LEU A 217 -5.27 10.38 0.56
C LEU A 217 -5.05 10.24 2.08
N LEU A 218 -4.64 9.05 2.53
CA LEU A 218 -4.40 8.76 3.95
C LEU A 218 -3.00 9.21 4.39
N SER A 219 -2.86 9.58 5.66
CA SER A 219 -1.55 9.77 6.28
C SER A 219 -0.79 8.45 6.39
N THR A 220 0.55 8.49 6.41
CA THR A 220 1.42 7.30 6.54
C THR A 220 1.04 6.42 7.73
N GLY A 221 0.67 7.02 8.87
CA GLY A 221 0.25 6.28 10.07
C GLY A 221 -1.07 5.54 9.90
N MET A 222 -2.05 6.12 9.20
CA MET A 222 -3.33 5.48 8.92
C MET A 222 -3.18 4.33 7.93
N ARG A 223 -2.38 4.51 6.87
CA ARG A 223 -2.08 3.41 5.91
C ARG A 223 -1.53 2.19 6.64
N ARG A 224 -0.59 2.42 7.56
CA ARG A 224 0.05 1.38 8.38
C ARG A 224 -0.97 0.57 9.19
N HIS A 225 -1.93 1.21 9.86
CA HIS A 225 -2.94 0.51 10.63
C HIS A 225 -3.89 -0.31 9.75
N TYR A 226 -4.33 0.24 8.62
CA TYR A 226 -5.21 -0.47 7.68
C TYR A 226 -4.55 -1.74 7.15
N GLN A 227 -3.30 -1.60 6.73
CA GLN A 227 -2.47 -2.68 6.21
C GLN A 227 -2.20 -3.78 7.26
N LYS A 228 -1.88 -3.40 8.50
CA LYS A 228 -1.73 -4.35 9.61
C LYS A 228 -3.04 -5.10 9.91
N GLY A 229 -4.17 -4.40 9.88
CA GLY A 229 -5.47 -5.01 10.12
C GLY A 229 -5.81 -6.11 9.11
N LEU A 230 -5.65 -5.82 7.82
CA LEU A 230 -5.86 -6.81 6.76
C LEU A 230 -4.96 -8.04 6.91
N HIS A 231 -3.71 -7.82 7.32
CA HIS A 231 -2.76 -8.89 7.54
C HIS A 231 -3.18 -9.82 8.68
N TYR A 232 -3.46 -9.26 9.86
CA TYR A 232 -3.85 -10.07 11.01
C TYR A 232 -5.14 -10.85 10.77
N LYS A 233 -6.08 -10.26 10.02
CA LYS A 233 -7.30 -10.96 9.60
C LYS A 233 -6.97 -12.22 8.80
N PHE A 234 -6.02 -12.11 7.88
CA PHE A 234 -5.60 -13.22 7.02
C PHE A 234 -4.96 -14.35 7.83
N LEU A 235 -4.09 -14.02 8.78
CA LEU A 235 -3.47 -15.02 9.66
C LEU A 235 -4.42 -15.64 10.69
N GLY A 236 -5.66 -15.15 10.80
CA GLY A 236 -6.59 -15.58 11.83
C GLY A 236 -6.36 -14.94 13.20
N PHE A 237 -5.49 -13.93 13.29
CA PHE A 237 -5.25 -13.09 14.47
C PHE A 237 -6.34 -12.02 14.56
N TYR A 238 -7.55 -12.45 14.91
CA TYR A 238 -8.74 -11.60 14.78
C TYR A 238 -8.77 -10.42 15.75
N ASP A 239 -8.22 -10.57 16.95
CA ASP A 239 -8.14 -9.48 17.94
C ASP A 239 -7.18 -8.38 17.49
N GLU A 240 -6.00 -8.74 17.00
CA GLU A 240 -5.00 -7.80 16.49
C GLU A 240 -5.51 -7.09 15.23
N SER A 241 -6.20 -7.82 14.37
CA SER A 241 -6.89 -7.27 13.20
C SER A 241 -7.93 -6.24 13.62
N TYR A 242 -8.79 -6.63 14.57
CA TYR A 242 -9.86 -5.80 15.09
C TYR A 242 -9.31 -4.49 15.68
N LEU A 243 -8.28 -4.58 16.53
CA LEU A 243 -7.61 -3.42 17.12
C LEU A 243 -7.03 -2.47 16.06
N CYS A 244 -6.46 -3.00 14.97
CA CYS A 244 -5.93 -2.18 13.90
C CYS A 244 -7.01 -1.33 13.21
N PHE A 245 -8.15 -1.93 12.87
CA PHE A 245 -9.26 -1.19 12.25
C PHE A 245 -9.97 -0.27 13.24
N TYR A 246 -10.09 -0.66 14.51
CA TYR A 246 -10.60 0.23 15.55
C TYR A 246 -9.68 1.44 15.75
N LYS A 247 -8.35 1.23 15.65
CA LYS A 247 -7.39 2.33 15.74
C LYS A 247 -7.51 3.32 14.59
N LEU A 248 -7.88 2.86 13.40
CA LEU A 248 -8.22 3.76 12.28
C LEU A 248 -9.41 4.63 12.61
N ILE A 249 -10.47 4.07 13.18
CA ILE A 249 -11.66 4.81 13.61
C ILE A 249 -11.26 5.90 14.61
N GLU A 250 -10.52 5.54 15.66
CA GLU A 250 -10.02 6.49 16.67
C GLU A 250 -9.18 7.61 16.04
N THR A 251 -8.25 7.24 15.16
CA THR A 251 -7.33 8.19 14.53
C THR A 251 -8.07 9.12 13.59
N THR A 252 -9.01 8.60 12.80
CA THR A 252 -9.83 9.37 11.86
C THR A 252 -10.72 10.35 12.59
N PHE A 253 -11.42 9.88 13.64
CA PHE A 253 -12.28 10.71 14.48
C PHE A 253 -11.55 11.92 15.04
N LYS A 254 -10.28 11.75 15.44
CA LYS A 254 -9.46 12.81 16.05
C LYS A 254 -8.84 13.79 15.04
N THR A 255 -9.05 13.59 13.73
CA THR A 255 -8.52 14.51 12.73
C THR A 255 -9.34 15.80 12.65
N ASP A 256 -8.66 16.93 12.41
CA ASP A 256 -9.33 18.22 12.17
C ASP A 256 -10.30 18.16 10.99
N LYS A 257 -9.96 17.40 9.94
CA LYS A 257 -10.82 17.18 8.77
C LYS A 257 -12.14 16.51 9.12
N PHE A 258 -12.12 15.52 10.02
CA PHE A 258 -13.35 14.86 10.47
C PHE A 258 -14.15 15.80 11.38
N GLN A 259 -13.52 16.34 12.42
CA GLN A 259 -14.17 17.16 13.44
C GLN A 259 -14.80 18.44 12.85
N SER A 260 -14.14 19.07 11.87
CA SER A 260 -14.65 20.28 11.21
C SER A 260 -15.93 20.07 10.42
N LYS A 261 -16.25 18.83 10.02
CA LYS A 261 -17.53 18.49 9.37
C LYS A 261 -18.54 17.95 10.36
N ALA A 262 -18.08 17.03 11.22
CA ALA A 262 -18.91 16.34 12.19
C ALA A 262 -19.58 17.30 13.18
N VAL A 263 -18.82 18.26 13.73
CA VAL A 263 -19.32 19.16 14.78
C VAL A 263 -20.43 20.08 14.27
N PRO A 264 -20.28 20.83 13.16
CA PRO A 264 -21.37 21.61 12.60
C PRO A 264 -22.57 20.75 12.20
N SER A 265 -22.34 19.57 11.62
CA SER A 265 -23.42 18.65 11.20
C SER A 265 -24.29 18.23 12.39
N ILE A 266 -23.68 17.88 13.53
CA ILE A 266 -24.41 17.41 14.71
C ILE A 266 -25.03 18.56 15.50
N PHE A 267 -24.25 19.61 15.78
CA PHE A 267 -24.60 20.64 16.77
C PHE A 267 -25.08 21.96 16.16
N GLY A 268 -24.98 22.14 14.84
CA GLY A 268 -25.36 23.39 14.16
C GLY A 268 -24.41 24.56 14.47
N ILE A 269 -23.26 24.31 15.09
CA ILE A 269 -22.25 25.31 15.44
C ILE A 269 -20.86 24.83 15.03
N ASP A 270 -20.00 25.77 14.69
CA ASP A 270 -18.56 25.50 14.57
C ASP A 270 -17.82 26.01 15.81
N SER A 271 -17.48 25.10 16.74
CA SER A 271 -16.81 25.45 17.99
C SER A 271 -15.51 24.67 18.18
N LYS A 272 -14.39 25.40 18.24
CA LYS A 272 -13.06 24.83 18.53
C LYS A 272 -13.04 24.07 19.87
N GLN A 273 -13.66 24.65 20.91
CA GLN A 273 -13.73 24.04 22.24
C GLN A 273 -14.49 22.71 22.22
N LEU A 274 -15.55 22.62 21.41
CA LEU A 274 -16.31 21.38 21.25
C LEU A 274 -15.50 20.31 20.52
N ARG A 275 -14.77 20.68 19.46
CA ARG A 275 -13.84 19.78 18.75
C ARG A 275 -12.76 19.22 19.71
N GLU A 276 -12.16 20.08 20.53
CA GLU A 276 -11.15 19.68 21.53
C GLU A 276 -11.73 18.74 22.60
N THR A 277 -12.96 19.00 23.05
CA THR A 277 -13.67 18.14 24.01
C THR A 277 -13.92 16.75 23.42
N LEU A 278 -14.38 16.67 22.18
CA LEU A 278 -14.64 15.40 21.49
C LEU A 278 -13.36 14.59 21.30
N ASN A 279 -12.23 15.23 20.99
CA ASN A 279 -10.94 14.54 20.84
C ASN A 279 -10.48 13.79 22.11
N ASN A 280 -10.94 14.23 23.28
CA ASN A 280 -10.65 13.63 24.59
C ASN A 280 -11.74 12.67 25.07
N SER A 281 -12.76 12.41 24.27
CA SER A 281 -13.85 11.51 24.63
C SER A 281 -13.40 10.03 24.70
N ASN A 282 -14.08 9.26 25.55
CA ASN A 282 -13.86 7.82 25.62
C ASN A 282 -14.44 7.09 24.40
N GLN A 283 -14.11 5.81 24.25
CA GLN A 283 -14.50 4.99 23.10
C GLN A 283 -16.02 4.92 22.92
N ARG A 284 -16.77 4.80 24.02
CA ARG A 284 -18.24 4.70 24.00
C ARG A 284 -18.87 6.00 23.51
N THR A 285 -18.39 7.13 24.00
CA THR A 285 -18.84 8.46 23.56
C THR A 285 -18.49 8.68 22.09
N MET A 286 -17.27 8.32 21.67
CA MET A 286 -16.83 8.42 20.29
C MET A 286 -17.76 7.64 19.33
N VAL A 287 -18.07 6.37 19.60
CA VAL A 287 -18.93 5.58 18.71
C VAL A 287 -20.37 6.11 18.65
N LEU A 288 -20.88 6.69 19.73
CA LEU A 288 -22.19 7.36 19.73
C LEU A 288 -22.20 8.61 18.86
N PHE A 289 -21.13 9.40 18.87
CA PHE A 289 -20.98 10.55 17.98
C PHE A 289 -20.92 10.12 16.51
N ILE A 290 -20.13 9.09 16.22
CA ILE A 290 -20.04 8.54 14.86
C ILE A 290 -21.40 8.03 14.39
N TYR A 291 -22.14 7.33 15.25
CA TYR A 291 -23.51 6.90 14.96
C TYR A 291 -24.41 8.09 14.59
N GLN A 292 -24.39 9.19 15.35
CA GLN A 292 -25.25 10.35 15.06
C GLN A 292 -24.97 10.96 13.69
N ILE A 293 -23.69 11.00 13.27
CA ILE A 293 -23.30 11.47 11.93
C ILE A 293 -23.92 10.56 10.86
N ILE A 294 -23.74 9.25 11.00
CA ILE A 294 -24.23 8.26 10.02
C ILE A 294 -25.74 8.39 9.81
N ILE A 295 -26.50 8.54 10.90
CA ILE A 295 -27.95 8.60 10.84
C ILE A 295 -28.44 9.95 10.32
N LYS A 296 -27.77 11.06 10.64
CA LYS A 296 -28.09 12.38 10.07
C LYS A 296 -27.88 12.41 8.56
N GLU A 297 -26.83 11.77 8.07
CA GLU A 297 -26.50 11.74 6.65
C GLU A 297 -27.28 10.66 5.87
N SER A 298 -27.90 9.72 6.59
CA SER A 298 -28.68 8.62 6.01
C SER A 298 -30.13 8.66 6.50
N SER A 299 -30.86 9.72 6.11
CA SER A 299 -32.25 9.98 6.52
C SER A 299 -33.25 8.87 6.16
N GLU A 300 -32.84 7.91 5.32
CA GLU A 300 -33.69 6.84 4.78
C GLU A 300 -33.63 5.51 5.57
N PHE A 301 -32.78 5.38 6.59
CA PHE A 301 -32.73 4.11 7.34
C PHE A 301 -34.03 3.87 8.14
N PRO A 302 -34.66 2.69 8.04
CA PRO A 302 -35.74 2.30 8.94
C PRO A 302 -35.25 2.22 10.40
N GLU A 303 -36.09 2.55 11.38
CA GLU A 303 -35.75 2.54 12.81
C GLU A 303 -35.13 1.21 13.29
N VAL A 304 -35.60 0.09 12.74
CA VAL A 304 -35.06 -1.24 13.03
C VAL A 304 -33.58 -1.34 12.64
N GLU A 305 -33.20 -0.76 11.49
CA GLU A 305 -31.82 -0.78 11.02
C GLU A 305 -30.94 0.18 11.82
N LYS A 306 -31.48 1.36 12.19
CA LYS A 306 -30.82 2.30 13.10
C LYS A 306 -30.48 1.64 14.44
N ALA A 307 -31.43 0.92 15.03
CA ALA A 307 -31.22 0.18 16.28
C ALA A 307 -30.15 -0.90 16.15
N LYS A 308 -30.12 -1.66 15.05
CA LYS A 308 -29.05 -2.65 14.80
C LYS A 308 -27.67 -2.01 14.70
N ILE A 309 -27.55 -0.89 13.98
CA ILE A 309 -26.27 -0.17 13.85
C ILE A 309 -25.82 0.31 15.23
N MET A 310 -26.72 0.89 16.03
CA MET A 310 -26.43 1.33 17.39
C MET A 310 -25.90 0.18 18.27
N THR A 311 -26.58 -0.97 18.26
CA THR A 311 -26.14 -2.15 19.02
C THR A 311 -24.73 -2.57 18.61
N LYS A 312 -24.45 -2.68 17.31
CA LYS A 312 -23.11 -3.03 16.80
C LYS A 312 -22.05 -2.00 17.20
N MET A 313 -22.38 -0.70 17.21
CA MET A 313 -21.47 0.36 17.67
C MET A 313 -21.09 0.17 19.14
N LEU A 314 -22.07 -0.08 20.00
CA LEU A 314 -21.83 -0.27 21.44
C LEU A 314 -21.06 -1.57 21.72
N GLU A 315 -21.44 -2.68 21.08
CA GLU A 315 -20.71 -3.94 21.15
C GLU A 315 -19.26 -3.77 20.69
N SER A 316 -19.03 -3.00 19.64
CA SER A 316 -17.67 -2.77 19.15
C SER A 316 -16.78 -2.06 20.18
N SER A 317 -17.30 -1.04 20.87
CA SER A 317 -16.57 -0.38 21.95
C SER A 317 -16.30 -1.32 23.13
N LYS A 318 -17.19 -2.27 23.39
CA LYS A 318 -17.03 -3.27 24.46
C LYS A 318 -15.92 -4.25 24.11
N ILE A 319 -15.96 -4.90 22.94
CA ILE A 319 -14.94 -5.83 22.46
C ILE A 319 -13.55 -5.18 22.50
N ARG A 320 -13.42 -3.95 21.99
CA ARG A 320 -12.14 -3.21 22.04
C ARG A 320 -11.59 -3.08 23.45
N ASN A 321 -12.44 -2.73 24.43
CA ASN A 321 -12.02 -2.56 25.81
C ASN A 321 -11.66 -3.89 26.47
N GLU A 322 -12.39 -4.97 26.15
CA GLU A 322 -12.09 -6.32 26.65
C GLU A 322 -10.73 -6.82 26.15
N ILE A 323 -10.42 -6.63 24.87
CA ILE A 323 -9.09 -6.96 24.31
C ILE A 323 -8.00 -6.13 25.01
N ALA A 324 -8.24 -4.84 25.25
CA ALA A 324 -7.27 -3.96 25.91
C ALA A 324 -6.99 -4.35 27.38
N HIS A 325 -7.92 -5.07 28.02
CA HIS A 325 -7.76 -5.65 29.35
C HIS A 325 -7.33 -7.12 29.31
N SER A 326 -6.72 -7.54 28.20
CA SER A 326 -6.12 -8.87 27.98
C SER A 326 -7.10 -10.04 28.01
N SER A 327 -8.38 -9.80 27.69
CA SER A 327 -9.30 -10.90 27.41
C SER A 327 -9.14 -11.37 25.96
N ASP A 328 -8.97 -12.67 25.74
CA ASP A 328 -9.10 -13.27 24.40
C ASP A 328 -10.55 -13.11 23.93
N GLN A 329 -10.74 -12.46 22.78
CA GLN A 329 -12.03 -12.19 22.17
C GLN A 329 -12.09 -12.67 20.71
N ALA A 330 -11.19 -13.58 20.30
CA ALA A 330 -10.97 -13.91 18.89
C ALA A 330 -12.25 -14.21 18.09
N GLU A 331 -13.20 -14.97 18.64
CA GLU A 331 -14.47 -15.28 17.97
C GLU A 331 -15.42 -14.07 17.89
N ASN A 332 -15.51 -13.27 18.96
CA ASN A 332 -16.30 -12.04 18.96
C ASN A 332 -15.71 -10.99 18.01
N SER A 333 -14.38 -10.85 18.01
CA SER A 333 -13.62 -10.02 17.08
C SER A 333 -13.85 -10.46 15.64
N LYS A 334 -13.74 -11.75 15.34
CA LYS A 334 -14.01 -12.33 14.02
C LYS A 334 -15.43 -12.03 13.53
N ALA A 335 -16.43 -12.21 14.39
CA ALA A 335 -17.83 -11.92 14.06
C ALA A 335 -18.08 -10.43 13.80
N MET A 336 -17.44 -9.54 14.57
CA MET A 336 -17.62 -8.08 14.47
C MET A 336 -16.70 -7.44 13.41
N LEU A 337 -15.68 -8.14 12.94
CA LEU A 337 -14.66 -7.60 12.04
C LEU A 337 -15.23 -6.99 10.74
N PRO A 338 -16.21 -7.62 10.04
CA PRO A 338 -16.79 -7.01 8.85
C PRO A 338 -17.42 -5.64 9.12
N PHE A 339 -18.05 -5.46 10.29
CA PHE A 339 -18.67 -4.20 10.68
C PHE A 339 -17.61 -3.12 10.93
N ILE A 340 -16.58 -3.40 11.72
CA ILE A 340 -15.52 -2.44 12.02
C ILE A 340 -14.68 -2.10 10.79
N MET A 341 -14.43 -3.06 9.90
CA MET A 341 -13.80 -2.81 8.60
C MET A 341 -14.66 -1.89 7.73
N SER A 342 -15.98 -2.09 7.69
CA SER A 342 -16.89 -1.22 6.93
C SER A 342 -16.94 0.19 7.51
N LEU A 343 -17.04 0.30 8.84
CA LEU A 343 -17.08 1.57 9.55
C LEU A 343 -15.81 2.39 9.36
N SER A 344 -14.63 1.78 9.55
CA SER A 344 -13.35 2.45 9.32
C SER A 344 -13.25 2.97 7.88
N ASN A 345 -13.63 2.14 6.89
CA ASN A 345 -13.65 2.53 5.49
C ASN A 345 -14.59 3.69 5.17
N MET A 346 -15.77 3.72 5.80
CA MET A 346 -16.74 4.80 5.62
C MET A 346 -16.23 6.12 6.25
N MET A 347 -15.65 6.07 7.44
CA MET A 347 -15.05 7.26 8.06
C MET A 347 -13.88 7.81 7.25
N LEU A 348 -13.08 6.94 6.63
CA LEU A 348 -12.02 7.37 5.73
C LEU A 348 -12.58 8.10 4.50
N LEU A 349 -13.68 7.61 3.90
CA LEU A 349 -14.35 8.33 2.81
C LEU A 349 -14.92 9.67 3.27
N TYR A 350 -15.42 9.74 4.50
CA TYR A 350 -16.02 10.96 5.04
C TYR A 350 -15.04 12.15 5.09
N ILE A 351 -13.76 11.88 5.34
CA ILE A 351 -12.73 12.93 5.33
C ILE A 351 -12.21 13.26 3.92
N GLU A 352 -12.60 12.50 2.89
CA GLU A 352 -12.21 12.70 1.49
C GLU A 352 -13.15 13.65 0.71
N GLN A 353 -14.45 13.60 1.00
CA GLN A 353 -15.48 14.47 0.39
C GLN A 353 -15.33 15.93 0.81
#